data_AF-A0A1R0LJP4-F1
#
_entry.id   AF-A0A1R0LJP4-F1
#
_cell.length_a   1.000
_cell.length_b   1.000
_cell.length_c   1.000
_cell.angle_alpha   90.00
_cell.angle_beta   90.00
_cell.angle_gamma   90.00
#
_symmetry.space_group_name_H-M   'P 1'
#
loop_
_entity.id
_entity.type
_entity.pdbx_description
1 polymer ?
#
loop_
_entity_poly.entity_id
_entity_poly.type
_entity_poly.pdbx_seq_one_letter_code
_entity_poly.pdbx_strand_id
1 'polypeptide(L)'
;MPQARPMRADARRNYERLLKAAVAAFAEHGENASLDDIAKRAGVGAGTLYRHFPTRQELLEAAYVDHFQALGARAEELARELEPGEALMAWLNELCVATIQVRGLKSLLGSAVTDGGSVARTACGASVQGAAARLVEAAQREGVLRADLEPIEVLRLAHGVATASELADGQGREIQRYLTLLMEGLRA
;
A
#
# COMPACT_ATOMS: atom_id res chain seq x y z
N MET A 1 6.03 33.77 -20.11
CA MET A 1 7.22 33.36 -19.32
C MET A 1 7.04 31.91 -18.89
N PRO A 2 7.85 30.95 -19.35
CA PRO A 2 7.78 29.59 -18.80
C PRO A 2 8.42 29.64 -17.41
N GLN A 3 7.64 29.39 -16.36
CA GLN A 3 8.16 29.30 -15.00
C GLN A 3 9.14 28.12 -14.94
N ALA A 4 10.39 28.41 -14.57
CA ALA A 4 11.36 27.38 -14.23
C ALA A 4 10.83 26.61 -13.02
N ARG A 5 10.30 25.39 -13.24
CA ARG A 5 9.91 24.49 -12.16
C ARG A 5 11.12 24.33 -11.23
N PRO A 6 10.99 24.55 -9.91
CA PRO A 6 12.13 24.48 -9.03
C PRO A 6 12.69 23.05 -9.06
N MET A 7 14.00 22.90 -9.32
CA MET A 7 14.69 21.60 -9.48
C MET A 7 14.41 20.61 -8.34
N ARG A 8 14.11 21.11 -7.13
CA ARG A 8 13.71 20.28 -5.97
C ARG A 8 12.36 19.58 -6.18
N ALA A 9 11.40 20.25 -6.81
CA ALA A 9 10.10 19.66 -7.12
C ALA A 9 10.22 18.60 -8.23
N ASP A 10 11.12 18.79 -9.19
CA ASP A 10 11.44 17.76 -10.19
C ASP A 10 12.14 16.55 -9.57
N ALA A 11 13.10 16.77 -8.68
CA ALA A 11 13.77 15.69 -7.95
C ALA A 11 12.77 14.87 -7.12
N ARG A 12 11.83 15.53 -6.42
CA ARG A 12 10.77 14.84 -5.66
C ARG A 12 9.85 14.02 -6.56
N ARG A 13 9.40 14.59 -7.69
CA ARG A 13 8.58 13.85 -8.67
C ARG A 13 9.34 12.67 -9.28
N ASN A 14 10.63 12.80 -9.52
CA ASN A 14 11.46 11.70 -10.03
C ASN A 14 11.53 10.57 -9.00
N TYR A 15 11.71 10.93 -7.73
CA TYR A 15 11.74 9.99 -6.62
C TYR A 15 10.42 9.22 -6.50
N GLU A 16 9.28 9.91 -6.49
CA GLU A 16 7.95 9.28 -6.43
C GLU A 16 7.67 8.38 -7.64
N ARG A 17 8.07 8.79 -8.85
CA ARG A 17 7.97 7.96 -10.05
C ARG A 17 8.81 6.69 -9.96
N LEU A 18 10.03 6.78 -9.41
CA LEU A 18 10.89 5.63 -9.18
C LEU A 18 10.25 4.64 -8.22
N LEU A 19 9.72 5.11 -7.09
CA LEU A 19 9.07 4.23 -6.10
C LEU A 19 7.84 3.53 -6.68
N LYS A 20 6.97 4.26 -7.38
CA LYS A 20 5.79 3.67 -8.03
C LYS A 20 6.17 2.62 -9.08
N ALA A 21 7.18 2.90 -9.91
CA ALA A 21 7.67 1.95 -10.90
C ALA A 21 8.32 0.73 -10.25
N ALA A 22 9.03 0.92 -9.14
CA ALA A 22 9.66 -0.15 -8.39
C ALA A 22 8.63 -1.11 -7.79
N VAL A 23 7.59 -0.61 -7.11
CA VAL A 23 6.51 -1.45 -6.55
C VAL A 23 5.92 -2.35 -7.64
N ALA A 24 5.57 -1.77 -8.80
CA ALA A 24 4.99 -2.54 -9.89
C ALA A 24 5.97 -3.58 -10.45
N ALA A 25 7.23 -3.20 -10.72
CA ALA A 25 8.22 -4.11 -11.29
C ALA A 25 8.58 -5.27 -10.35
N PHE A 26 8.70 -5.00 -9.05
CA PHE A 26 8.96 -6.06 -8.08
C PHE A 26 7.74 -6.96 -7.84
N ALA A 27 6.52 -6.42 -7.92
CA ALA A 27 5.31 -7.23 -7.88
C ALA A 27 5.21 -8.16 -9.11
N GLU A 28 5.57 -7.66 -10.30
CA GLU A 28 5.49 -8.38 -11.57
C GLU A 28 6.63 -9.40 -11.75
N HIS A 29 7.84 -9.08 -11.31
CA HIS A 29 9.04 -9.85 -11.65
C HIS A 29 9.81 -10.40 -10.45
N GLY A 30 9.41 -10.07 -9.22
CA GLY A 30 10.08 -10.51 -7.99
C GLY A 30 11.57 -10.19 -8.03
N GLU A 31 12.41 -11.19 -7.71
CA GLU A 31 13.87 -11.03 -7.66
C GLU A 31 14.48 -10.69 -9.03
N ASN A 32 13.79 -11.06 -10.10
CA ASN A 32 14.23 -10.83 -11.48
C ASN A 32 13.97 -9.40 -11.96
N ALA A 33 13.34 -8.53 -11.16
CA ALA A 33 13.12 -7.14 -11.54
C ALA A 33 14.45 -6.41 -11.80
N SER A 34 14.56 -5.73 -12.95
CA SER A 34 15.75 -4.97 -13.35
C SER A 34 15.65 -3.52 -12.87
N LEU A 35 16.68 -3.01 -12.18
CA LEU A 35 16.74 -1.61 -11.73
C LEU A 35 16.77 -0.64 -12.92
N ASP A 36 17.45 -1.02 -14.00
CA ASP A 36 17.51 -0.19 -15.21
C ASP A 36 16.16 -0.13 -15.92
N ASP A 37 15.41 -1.24 -15.93
CA ASP A 37 14.03 -1.23 -16.46
C ASP A 37 13.08 -0.44 -15.56
N ILE A 38 13.28 -0.47 -14.25
CA ILE A 38 12.54 0.39 -13.30
C ILE A 38 12.82 1.87 -13.60
N ALA A 39 14.09 2.26 -13.77
CA ALA A 39 14.47 3.63 -14.11
C ALA A 39 13.81 4.06 -15.44
N LYS A 40 13.87 3.19 -16.45
CA LYS A 40 13.24 3.42 -17.75
C LYS A 40 11.72 3.57 -17.63
N ARG A 41 11.04 2.68 -16.90
CA ARG A 41 9.59 2.73 -16.64
C ARG A 41 9.20 4.01 -15.88
N ALA A 42 10.03 4.47 -14.96
CA ALA A 42 9.84 5.73 -14.25
C ALA A 42 10.09 6.97 -15.14
N GLY A 43 10.70 6.82 -16.31
CA GLY A 43 11.14 7.93 -17.16
C GLY A 43 12.25 8.75 -16.47
N VAL A 44 13.15 8.07 -15.77
CA VAL A 44 14.28 8.64 -15.02
C VAL A 44 15.57 7.96 -15.47
N GLY A 45 16.68 8.69 -15.58
CA GLY A 45 17.97 8.10 -15.96
C GLY A 45 18.52 7.15 -14.89
N ALA A 46 19.16 6.05 -15.30
CA ALA A 46 19.74 5.06 -14.38
C ALA A 46 20.71 5.68 -13.35
N GLY A 47 21.55 6.64 -13.78
CA GLY A 47 22.44 7.36 -12.86
C GLY A 47 21.71 8.15 -11.78
N THR A 48 20.48 8.62 -12.03
CA THR A 48 19.64 9.27 -11.01
C THR A 48 19.05 8.25 -10.06
N LEU A 49 18.66 7.06 -10.54
CA LEU A 49 18.22 5.95 -9.68
C LEU A 49 19.35 5.56 -8.72
N TYR A 50 20.54 5.23 -9.21
CA TYR A 50 21.67 4.80 -8.37
C TYR A 50 22.15 5.89 -7.39
N ARG A 51 21.92 7.18 -7.69
CA ARG A 51 22.17 8.27 -6.74
C ARG A 51 21.16 8.32 -5.59
N HIS A 52 19.90 7.97 -5.85
CA HIS A 52 18.85 7.93 -4.82
C HIS A 52 18.85 6.61 -4.06
N PHE A 53 19.16 5.52 -4.74
CA PHE A 53 19.11 4.16 -4.24
C PHE A 53 20.36 3.41 -4.71
N PRO A 54 21.49 3.59 -4.01
CA PRO A 54 22.74 2.87 -4.27
C PRO A 54 22.57 1.35 -4.32
N THR A 55 21.64 0.80 -3.54
CA THR A 55 21.38 -0.64 -3.48
C THR A 55 19.94 -0.99 -3.85
N ARG A 56 19.75 -2.21 -4.39
CA ARG A 56 18.42 -2.79 -4.62
C ARG A 56 17.58 -2.79 -3.34
N GLN A 57 18.21 -3.14 -2.21
CA GLN A 57 17.56 -3.21 -0.90
C GLN A 57 16.99 -1.84 -0.49
N GLU A 58 17.76 -0.76 -0.65
CA GLU A 58 17.28 0.59 -0.33
C GLU A 58 16.09 1.03 -1.18
N LEU A 59 16.10 0.71 -2.49
CA LEU A 59 14.95 0.98 -3.34
C LEU A 59 13.73 0.19 -2.88
N LEU A 60 13.94 -1.07 -2.51
CA LEU A 60 12.88 -2.00 -2.14
C LEU A 60 12.23 -1.61 -0.80
N GLU A 61 13.03 -1.22 0.19
CA GLU A 61 12.55 -0.68 1.47
C GLU A 61 11.81 0.65 1.28
N ALA A 62 12.37 1.58 0.50
CA ALA A 62 11.72 2.86 0.24
C ALA A 62 10.40 2.70 -0.51
N ALA A 63 10.34 1.82 -1.50
CA ALA A 63 9.13 1.49 -2.25
C ALA A 63 8.07 0.87 -1.35
N TYR A 64 8.47 -0.03 -0.44
CA TYR A 64 7.57 -0.63 0.54
C TYR A 64 6.96 0.42 1.47
N VAL A 65 7.77 1.32 2.03
CA VAL A 65 7.30 2.37 2.94
C VAL A 65 6.35 3.33 2.25
N ASP A 66 6.75 3.84 1.09
CA ASP A 66 5.96 4.82 0.33
C ASP A 66 4.59 4.24 -0.07
N HIS A 67 4.57 2.96 -0.47
CA HIS A 67 3.32 2.28 -0.84
C HIS A 67 2.28 2.28 0.29
N PHE A 68 2.69 1.94 1.52
CA PHE A 68 1.76 1.91 2.67
C PHE A 68 1.51 3.29 3.29
N GLN A 69 2.45 4.23 3.16
CA GLN A 69 2.20 5.63 3.53
C GLN A 69 1.14 6.24 2.61
N ALA A 70 1.26 6.02 1.30
CA ALA A 70 0.25 6.44 0.32
C ALA A 70 -1.12 5.82 0.66
N LEU A 71 -1.17 4.53 1.01
CA LEU A 71 -2.41 3.88 1.42
C LEU A 71 -3.03 4.52 2.68
N GLY A 72 -2.22 4.90 3.67
CA GLY A 72 -2.72 5.62 4.84
C GLY A 72 -3.29 7.01 4.50
N ALA A 73 -2.69 7.71 3.54
CA ALA A 73 -3.20 8.99 3.05
C ALA A 73 -4.51 8.84 2.26
N ARG A 74 -4.66 7.75 1.48
CA ARG A 74 -5.87 7.44 0.72
C ARG A 74 -7.12 7.32 1.58
N ALA A 75 -6.99 6.86 2.82
CA ALA A 75 -8.11 6.81 3.77
C ALA A 75 -8.76 8.20 3.97
N GLU A 76 -7.95 9.26 4.05
CA GLU A 76 -8.47 10.63 4.22
C GLU A 76 -9.15 11.16 2.97
N GLU A 77 -8.69 10.74 1.80
CA GLU A 77 -9.29 11.14 0.53
C GLU A 77 -10.64 10.44 0.36
N LEU A 78 -10.70 9.13 0.59
CA LEU A 78 -11.92 8.34 0.53
C LEU A 78 -12.97 8.81 1.56
N ALA A 79 -12.56 9.13 2.79
CA ALA A 79 -13.46 9.62 3.82
C ALA A 79 -14.05 11.01 3.50
N ARG A 80 -13.42 11.80 2.61
CA ARG A 80 -13.96 13.08 2.13
C ARG A 80 -14.93 12.91 0.96
N GLU A 81 -14.84 11.81 0.23
CA GLU A 81 -15.54 11.58 -1.04
C GLU A 81 -16.73 10.62 -0.90
N LEU A 82 -16.72 9.75 0.12
CA LEU A 82 -17.65 8.63 0.25
C LEU A 82 -18.26 8.56 1.66
N GLU A 83 -19.42 7.92 1.78
CA GLU A 83 -20.03 7.61 3.06
C GLU A 83 -19.14 6.65 3.88
N PRO A 84 -19.16 6.68 5.23
CA PRO A 84 -18.16 5.96 6.03
C PRO A 84 -18.02 4.46 5.75
N GLY A 85 -19.13 3.76 5.50
CA GLY A 85 -19.10 2.35 5.11
C GLY A 85 -18.48 2.10 3.72
N GLU A 86 -18.76 2.99 2.77
CA GLU A 86 -18.23 2.92 1.41
C GLU A 86 -16.74 3.28 1.39
N ALA A 87 -16.34 4.31 2.14
CA ALA A 87 -14.95 4.69 2.33
C ALA A 87 -14.12 3.55 2.94
N LEU A 88 -14.64 2.90 3.99
CA LEU A 88 -14.01 1.74 4.61
C LEU A 88 -13.86 0.58 3.61
N MET A 89 -14.93 0.23 2.88
CA MET A 89 -14.90 -0.85 1.89
C MET A 89 -13.90 -0.56 0.76
N ALA A 90 -13.89 0.66 0.22
CA ALA A 90 -12.97 1.07 -0.83
C ALA A 90 -11.52 1.01 -0.34
N TRP A 91 -11.26 1.51 0.87
CA TRP A 91 -9.92 1.52 1.45
C TRP A 91 -9.41 0.10 1.77
N LEU A 92 -10.27 -0.78 2.31
CA LEU A 92 -9.92 -2.18 2.55
C LEU A 92 -9.61 -2.92 1.24
N ASN A 93 -10.31 -2.60 0.15
CA ASN A 93 -9.99 -3.13 -1.17
C ASN A 93 -8.61 -2.66 -1.65
N GLU A 94 -8.30 -1.37 -1.53
CA GLU A 94 -6.96 -0.83 -1.83
C GLU A 94 -5.87 -1.50 -0.95
N LEU A 95 -6.14 -1.74 0.34
CA LEU A 95 -5.24 -2.44 1.27
C LEU A 95 -4.99 -3.90 0.86
N CYS A 96 -6.03 -4.63 0.46
CA CYS A 96 -5.89 -6.01 -0.01
C CYS A 96 -5.02 -6.09 -1.27
N VAL A 97 -5.28 -5.22 -2.25
CA VAL A 97 -4.47 -5.13 -3.48
C VAL A 97 -3.02 -4.81 -3.14
N ALA A 98 -2.79 -3.82 -2.27
CA ALA A 98 -1.47 -3.43 -1.80
C ALA A 98 -0.72 -4.60 -1.12
N THR A 99 -1.43 -5.34 -0.28
CA THR A 99 -0.87 -6.49 0.45
C THR A 99 -0.39 -7.60 -0.48
N ILE A 100 -1.16 -7.89 -1.53
CA ILE A 100 -0.80 -8.89 -2.55
C ILE A 100 0.41 -8.41 -3.36
N GLN A 101 0.39 -7.15 -3.82
CA GLN A 101 1.48 -6.58 -4.64
C GLN A 101 2.83 -6.60 -3.93
N VAL A 102 2.86 -6.33 -2.63
CA VAL A 102 4.12 -6.27 -1.87
C VAL A 102 4.52 -7.60 -1.24
N ARG A 103 3.79 -8.70 -1.46
CA ARG A 103 4.17 -10.01 -0.91
C ARG A 103 5.50 -10.51 -1.48
N GLY A 104 5.69 -10.42 -2.80
CA GLY A 104 6.98 -10.70 -3.44
C GLY A 104 8.10 -9.75 -2.99
N LEU A 105 7.73 -8.54 -2.57
CA LEU A 105 8.63 -7.57 -1.95
C LEU A 105 9.07 -8.03 -0.55
N LYS A 106 8.13 -8.56 0.27
CA LYS A 106 8.43 -9.08 1.61
C LYS A 106 9.36 -10.30 1.56
N SER A 107 9.20 -11.21 0.60
CA SER A 107 10.12 -12.35 0.44
C SER A 107 11.55 -11.87 0.09
N LEU A 108 11.65 -10.82 -0.72
CA LEU A 108 12.92 -10.19 -1.09
C LEU A 108 13.63 -9.45 0.05
N LEU A 109 12.87 -8.87 0.96
CA LEU A 109 13.41 -8.19 2.15
C LEU A 109 14.07 -9.17 3.15
N GLY A 110 13.77 -10.48 3.07
CA GLY A 110 14.32 -11.51 3.95
C GLY A 110 13.81 -11.45 5.40
N SER A 111 14.15 -12.47 6.20
CA SER A 111 13.63 -12.63 7.57
C SER A 111 14.15 -11.60 8.58
N ALA A 112 15.37 -11.10 8.38
CA ALA A 112 15.95 -10.03 9.20
C ALA A 112 15.15 -8.71 9.10
N VAL A 113 14.37 -8.53 8.04
CA VAL A 113 13.47 -7.39 7.82
C VAL A 113 12.00 -7.77 8.05
N THR A 114 11.66 -9.03 8.38
CA THR A 114 10.30 -9.39 8.83
C THR A 114 10.15 -9.34 10.36
N ASP A 115 11.24 -9.33 11.12
CA ASP A 115 11.27 -9.44 12.60
C ASP A 115 11.13 -8.12 13.38
N GLY A 116 10.19 -7.25 12.98
CA GLY A 116 9.92 -5.95 13.63
C GLY A 116 11.00 -4.84 13.63
N GLY A 117 12.24 -5.06 13.18
CA GLY A 117 13.37 -4.17 13.46
C GLY A 117 13.56 -2.84 12.68
N SER A 118 12.85 -2.55 11.58
CA SER A 118 13.12 -1.31 10.80
C SER A 118 12.11 -0.20 11.07
N VAL A 119 12.60 1.02 11.33
CA VAL A 119 11.81 2.26 11.56
C VAL A 119 10.78 2.49 10.43
N ALA A 120 11.19 2.15 9.21
CA ALA A 120 10.37 2.10 8.00
C ALA A 120 9.05 1.32 8.19
N ARG A 121 9.11 0.10 8.76
CA ARG A 121 7.91 -0.72 9.00
C ARG A 121 7.07 -0.23 10.16
N THR A 122 7.68 0.30 11.22
CA THR A 122 6.93 0.92 12.32
C THR A 122 6.10 2.09 11.82
N ALA A 123 6.69 2.96 10.98
CA ALA A 123 5.97 4.09 10.38
C ALA A 123 4.87 3.66 9.41
N CYS A 124 5.14 2.66 8.56
CA CYS A 124 4.15 2.02 7.68
C CYS A 124 2.98 1.43 8.49
N GLY A 125 3.28 0.63 9.52
CA GLY A 125 2.30 0.03 10.40
C GLY A 125 1.43 1.08 11.09
N ALA A 126 2.05 2.14 11.64
CA ALA A 126 1.34 3.23 12.27
C ALA A 126 0.40 3.98 11.29
N SER A 127 0.83 4.20 10.05
CA SER A 127 0.03 4.84 9.01
C SER A 127 -1.23 4.03 8.68
N VAL A 128 -1.08 2.73 8.43
CA VAL A 128 -2.19 1.82 8.11
C VAL A 128 -3.11 1.62 9.32
N GLN A 129 -2.56 1.45 10.51
CA GLN A 129 -3.34 1.30 11.75
C GLN A 129 -4.14 2.56 12.05
N GLY A 130 -3.54 3.74 11.91
CA GLY A 130 -4.24 5.01 12.10
C GLY A 130 -5.38 5.20 11.11
N ALA A 131 -5.15 4.87 9.83
CA ALA A 131 -6.18 4.92 8.79
C ALA A 131 -7.35 3.98 9.09
N ALA A 132 -7.06 2.73 9.46
CA ALA A 132 -8.09 1.77 9.85
C ALA A 132 -8.91 2.25 11.04
N ALA A 133 -8.25 2.79 12.08
CA ALA A 133 -8.95 3.31 13.26
C ALA A 133 -9.98 4.37 12.88
N ARG A 134 -9.57 5.38 12.09
CA ARG A 134 -10.46 6.47 11.70
C ARG A 134 -11.65 6.01 10.87
N LEU A 135 -11.42 5.13 9.89
CA LEU A 135 -12.49 4.63 9.01
C LEU A 135 -13.46 3.69 9.76
N VAL A 136 -12.93 2.81 10.63
CA VAL A 136 -13.74 1.88 11.44
C VAL A 136 -14.59 2.66 12.44
N GLU A 137 -13.99 3.60 13.19
CA GLU A 137 -14.71 4.45 14.14
C GLU A 137 -15.79 5.29 13.44
N ALA A 138 -15.51 5.81 12.25
CA ALA A 138 -16.50 6.54 11.46
C ALA A 138 -17.69 5.66 11.04
N ALA A 139 -17.41 4.46 10.54
CA ALA A 139 -18.47 3.51 10.16
C ALA A 139 -19.29 3.02 11.36
N GLN A 140 -18.67 2.88 12.53
CA GLN A 140 -19.36 2.54 13.78
C GLN A 140 -20.27 3.67 14.28
N ARG A 141 -19.80 4.93 14.22
CA ARG A 141 -20.61 6.09 14.63
C ARG A 141 -21.88 6.25 13.80
N GLU A 142 -21.84 5.93 12.51
CA GLU A 142 -23.00 5.97 11.62
C GLU A 142 -23.87 4.69 11.69
N GLY A 143 -23.53 3.73 12.56
CA GLY A 143 -24.26 2.48 12.68
C GLY A 143 -24.16 1.55 11.47
N VAL A 144 -23.15 1.74 10.61
CA VAL A 144 -22.91 0.88 9.44
C VAL A 144 -22.12 -0.38 9.85
N LEU A 145 -21.29 -0.27 10.88
CA LEU A 145 -20.44 -1.34 11.39
C LEU A 145 -20.75 -1.59 12.88
N ARG A 146 -20.78 -2.85 13.30
CA ARG A 146 -20.99 -3.21 14.72
C ARG A 146 -19.90 -2.61 15.64
N ALA A 147 -20.31 -2.18 16.83
CA ALA A 147 -19.50 -1.35 17.72
C ALA A 147 -18.45 -2.10 18.56
N ASP A 148 -18.48 -3.44 18.57
CA ASP A 148 -17.55 -4.28 19.33
C ASP A 148 -16.31 -4.72 18.53
N LEU A 149 -16.18 -4.26 17.28
CA LEU A 149 -14.99 -4.53 16.47
C LEU A 149 -13.86 -3.56 16.79
N GLU A 150 -12.67 -4.11 17.00
CA GLU A 150 -11.45 -3.31 17.05
C GLU A 150 -10.89 -3.09 15.63
N PRO A 151 -10.30 -1.91 15.33
CA PRO A 151 -9.69 -1.65 14.03
C PRO A 151 -8.62 -2.68 13.62
N ILE A 152 -7.90 -3.23 14.60
CA ILE A 152 -6.89 -4.27 14.34
C ILE A 152 -7.51 -5.61 13.90
N GLU A 153 -8.72 -5.93 14.34
CA GLU A 153 -9.44 -7.13 13.90
C GLU A 153 -9.86 -6.99 12.44
N VAL A 154 -10.36 -5.81 12.05
CA VAL A 154 -10.70 -5.50 10.66
C VAL A 154 -9.48 -5.62 9.75
N LEU A 155 -8.32 -5.11 10.18
CA LEU A 155 -7.05 -5.27 9.45
C LEU A 155 -6.63 -6.73 9.29
N ARG A 156 -6.76 -7.54 10.35
CA ARG A 156 -6.42 -8.98 10.31
C ARG A 156 -7.37 -9.75 9.39
N LEU A 157 -8.66 -9.42 9.42
CA LEU A 157 -9.66 -10.01 8.54
C LEU A 157 -9.39 -9.65 7.08
N ALA A 158 -9.06 -8.38 6.79
CA ALA A 158 -8.66 -7.95 5.45
C ALA A 158 -7.38 -8.66 4.95
N HIS A 159 -6.40 -8.88 5.83
CA HIS A 159 -5.22 -9.69 5.49
C HIS A 159 -5.61 -11.15 5.16
N GLY A 160 -6.58 -11.73 5.89
CA GLY A 160 -7.17 -13.03 5.58
C GLY A 160 -7.82 -13.06 4.20
N VAL A 161 -8.58 -12.02 3.85
CA VAL A 161 -9.17 -11.87 2.51
C VAL A 161 -8.10 -11.80 1.43
N ALA A 162 -7.08 -10.96 1.59
CA ALA A 162 -5.98 -10.87 0.64
C ALA A 162 -5.30 -12.23 0.42
N THR A 163 -5.05 -12.97 1.50
CA THR A 163 -4.46 -14.32 1.45
C THR A 163 -5.37 -15.32 0.75
N ALA A 164 -6.69 -15.28 1.01
CA ALA A 164 -7.65 -16.15 0.35
C ALA A 164 -7.78 -15.85 -1.15
N SER A 165 -7.74 -14.57 -1.54
CA SER A 165 -7.81 -14.16 -2.95
C SER A 165 -6.60 -14.62 -3.78
N GLU A 166 -5.43 -14.81 -3.15
CA GLU A 166 -4.26 -15.39 -3.83
C GLU A 166 -4.50 -16.86 -4.24
N LEU A 167 -5.32 -17.61 -3.51
CA LEU A 167 -5.68 -19.00 -3.85
C LEU A 167 -6.54 -19.09 -5.12
N ALA A 168 -7.14 -17.98 -5.54
CA ALA A 168 -7.99 -17.87 -6.72
C ALA A 168 -7.28 -17.10 -7.86
N ASP A 169 -5.96 -17.29 -7.99
CA ASP A 169 -5.08 -16.65 -8.98
C ASP A 169 -5.01 -15.10 -8.88
N GLY A 170 -5.45 -14.52 -7.76
CA GLY A 170 -5.22 -13.11 -7.44
C GLY A 170 -5.91 -12.10 -8.38
N GLN A 171 -6.88 -12.53 -9.20
CA GLN A 171 -7.67 -11.62 -10.02
C GLN A 171 -8.50 -10.72 -9.09
N GLY A 172 -8.37 -9.39 -9.19
CA GLY A 172 -8.94 -8.42 -8.24
C GLY A 172 -10.46 -8.51 -8.01
N ARG A 173 -11.19 -9.27 -8.83
CA ARG A 173 -12.62 -9.61 -8.64
C ARG A 173 -12.87 -10.40 -7.34
N GLU A 174 -11.96 -11.29 -6.94
CA GLU A 174 -12.14 -12.13 -5.75
C GLU A 174 -11.99 -11.32 -4.46
N ILE A 175 -11.09 -10.31 -4.45
CA ILE A 175 -10.92 -9.39 -3.32
C ILE A 175 -12.23 -8.68 -3.02
N GLN A 176 -12.85 -8.09 -4.05
CA GLN A 176 -14.12 -7.37 -3.89
C GLN A 176 -15.22 -8.31 -3.38
N ARG A 177 -15.30 -9.53 -3.91
CA ARG A 177 -16.30 -10.51 -3.49
C ARG A 177 -16.12 -10.90 -2.02
N TYR A 178 -14.90 -11.24 -1.60
CA TYR A 178 -14.63 -11.70 -0.24
C TYR A 178 -14.74 -10.56 0.78
N LEU A 179 -14.30 -9.35 0.43
CA LEU A 179 -14.53 -8.18 1.26
C LEU A 179 -16.02 -7.86 1.40
N THR A 180 -16.81 -8.00 0.34
CA THR A 180 -18.27 -7.78 0.42
C THR A 180 -18.91 -8.76 1.41
N LEU A 181 -18.60 -10.05 1.27
CA LEU A 181 -19.10 -11.08 2.19
C LEU A 181 -18.65 -10.84 3.63
N LEU A 182 -17.39 -10.44 3.82
CA LEU A 182 -16.86 -10.06 5.13
C LEU A 182 -17.65 -8.89 5.71
N MET A 183 -17.77 -7.78 4.97
CA MET A 183 -18.44 -6.58 5.44
C MET A 183 -19.92 -6.80 5.72
N GLU A 184 -20.62 -7.63 4.94
CA GLU A 184 -22.00 -8.04 5.23
C GLU A 184 -22.13 -8.70 6.60
N GLY A 185 -21.16 -9.53 7.00
CA GLY A 185 -21.13 -10.16 8.33
C GLY A 185 -20.71 -9.24 9.48
N LEU A 186 -20.17 -8.07 9.19
CA LEU A 186 -19.71 -7.09 10.18
C LEU A 186 -20.67 -5.89 10.36
N ARG A 187 -21.75 -5.83 9.58
CA ARG A 187 -22.78 -4.77 9.71
C ARG A 187 -23.49 -4.84 11.07
N ALA A 188 -23.94 -3.67 11.54
CA ALA A 188 -24.72 -3.52 12.78
C ALA A 188 -26.17 -4.03 12.64
#